data_AF-A0A9N9WE88-F1
#
_entry.id   AF-A0A9N9WE88-F1
#
_cell.length_a   1.000
_cell.length_b   1.000
_cell.length_c   1.000
_cell.angle_alpha   90.00
_cell.angle_beta   90.00
_cell.angle_gamma   90.00
#
_symmetry.space_group_name_H-M   'P 1'
#
loop_
_entity.id
_entity.type
_entity.pdbx_description
1 polymer ?
#
loop_
_entity_poly.entity_id
_entity_poly.type
_entity_poly.pdbx_seq_one_letter_code
_entity_poly.pdbx_strand_id
1 'polypeptide(L)'
;MAGYFEEMGWRELDEGEQPDHLLHMARFLMDFGMYEDNFTGEWPRLPPPAAKEAVKNLNEIVIDNDTTNCPICLKAFNSGDKATKMPCNHVFHPACILTWLDKTNSCPFCRYELPTDNEGYEAFKKEKKRAVQRKEDIDTLHNSMFS
;
A
#
# COMPACT_ATOMS: atom_id res chain seq x y z
N MET A 1 -10.42 -15.92 46.16
CA MET A 1 -9.98 -15.59 44.78
C MET A 1 -11.08 -14.75 44.21
N ALA A 2 -10.84 -13.47 43.94
CA ALA A 2 -11.79 -12.67 43.19
C ALA A 2 -11.95 -13.29 41.79
N GLY A 3 -13.15 -13.23 41.22
CA GLY A 3 -13.34 -13.69 39.85
C GLY A 3 -12.54 -12.82 38.87
N TYR A 4 -12.07 -13.40 37.77
CA TYR A 4 -11.42 -12.65 36.67
C TYR A 4 -12.23 -11.41 36.24
N PHE A 5 -13.56 -11.51 36.29
CA PHE A 5 -14.49 -10.43 35.98
C PHE A 5 -14.51 -9.30 37.04
N GLU A 6 -14.33 -9.64 38.32
CA GLU A 6 -14.29 -8.67 39.42
C GLU A 6 -12.95 -7.89 39.42
N GLU A 7 -11.84 -8.56 39.08
CA GLU A 7 -10.52 -7.92 38.96
C GLU A 7 -10.45 -6.92 37.79
N MET A 8 -11.21 -7.17 36.72
CA MET A 8 -11.29 -6.28 35.55
C MET A 8 -12.39 -5.22 35.66
N GLY A 9 -13.16 -5.20 36.74
CA GLY A 9 -14.23 -4.23 36.98
C GLY A 9 -15.41 -4.36 36.02
N TRP A 10 -15.62 -5.53 35.42
CA TRP A 10 -16.72 -5.78 34.50
C TRP A 10 -17.97 -6.16 35.29
N ARG A 11 -19.09 -5.46 35.04
CA ARG A 11 -20.36 -5.75 35.66
C ARG A 11 -21.42 -6.05 34.60
N GLU A 12 -22.33 -6.96 34.93
CA GLU A 12 -23.51 -7.22 34.11
C GLU A 12 -24.40 -5.98 34.06
N LEU A 13 -25.13 -5.81 32.95
CA LEU A 13 -26.07 -4.70 32.76
C LEU A 13 -27.32 -4.94 33.60
N ASP A 14 -27.78 -3.91 34.30
CA ASP A 14 -29.02 -3.98 35.07
C ASP A 14 -30.26 -4.01 34.15
N GLU A 15 -31.41 -4.45 34.68
CA GLU A 15 -32.66 -4.53 33.91
C GLU A 15 -33.06 -3.17 33.30
N GLY A 16 -33.00 -3.07 31.97
CA GLY A 16 -33.35 -1.87 31.21
C GLY A 16 -32.16 -0.98 30.83
N GLU A 17 -30.94 -1.33 31.27
CA GLU A 17 -29.73 -0.63 30.87
C GLU A 17 -29.24 -1.14 29.50
N GLN A 18 -29.07 -0.23 28.55
CA GLN A 18 -28.54 -0.59 27.24
C GLN A 18 -27.01 -0.56 27.27
N PRO A 19 -26.31 -1.50 26.60
CA PRO A 19 -24.87 -1.43 26.47
C PRO A 19 -24.47 -0.08 25.87
N ASP A 20 -23.31 0.45 26.28
CA ASP A 20 -22.81 1.69 25.73
C ASP A 20 -22.61 1.54 24.21
N HIS A 21 -23.51 2.16 23.45
CA HIS A 21 -23.53 2.11 21.99
C HIS A 21 -22.24 2.67 21.39
N LEU A 22 -21.54 3.58 22.08
CA LEU A 22 -20.24 4.07 21.64
C LEU A 22 -19.16 3.00 21.80
N LEU A 23 -19.16 2.23 22.89
CA LEU A 23 -18.24 1.10 23.06
C LEU A 23 -18.54 -0.02 22.07
N HIS A 24 -19.82 -0.30 21.82
CA HIS A 24 -20.23 -1.30 20.85
C HIS A 24 -19.92 -0.87 19.40
N MET A 25 -20.07 0.42 19.09
CA MET A 25 -19.65 1.00 17.82
C MET A 25 -18.12 1.01 17.69
N ALA A 26 -17.38 1.35 18.73
CA ALA A 26 -15.92 1.30 18.74
C ALA A 26 -15.41 -0.14 18.54
N ARG A 27 -16.03 -1.12 19.22
CA ARG A 27 -15.77 -2.56 19.02
C ARG A 27 -16.03 -2.97 17.58
N PHE A 28 -17.17 -2.59 17.02
CA PHE A 28 -17.50 -2.84 15.61
C PHE A 28 -16.48 -2.21 14.65
N LEU A 29 -16.10 -0.95 14.87
CA LEU A 29 -15.10 -0.27 14.04
C LEU A 29 -13.71 -0.93 14.13
N MET A 30 -13.32 -1.43 15.31
CA MET A 30 -12.09 -2.20 15.51
C MET A 30 -12.13 -3.56 14.82
N ASP A 31 -13.20 -4.33 15.04
CA ASP A 31 -13.37 -5.69 14.53
C ASP A 31 -13.49 -5.73 13.00
N PHE A 32 -14.04 -4.68 12.39
CA PHE A 32 -14.14 -4.52 10.94
C PHE A 32 -12.96 -3.76 10.30
N GLY A 33 -11.90 -3.47 11.07
CA GLY A 33 -10.67 -2.82 10.57
C GLY A 33 -10.87 -1.37 10.12
N MET A 34 -12.01 -0.75 10.43
CA MET A 34 -12.33 0.63 10.07
C MET A 34 -11.72 1.67 11.04
N TYR A 35 -11.18 1.19 12.17
CA TYR A 35 -10.58 2.03 13.20
C TYR A 35 -9.08 2.31 12.97
N GLU A 36 -8.33 1.37 12.38
CA GLU A 36 -6.88 1.56 12.16
C GLU A 36 -6.56 2.62 11.10
N ASP A 37 -7.41 2.78 10.08
CA ASP A 37 -7.13 3.68 8.95
C ASP A 37 -7.54 5.15 9.19
N ASN A 38 -8.31 5.47 10.24
CA ASN A 38 -8.93 6.81 10.39
C ASN A 38 -8.47 7.63 11.61
N PHE A 39 -7.88 7.04 12.66
CA PHE A 39 -7.61 7.78 13.91
C PHE A 39 -6.17 8.32 14.05
N THR A 40 -5.18 7.80 13.32
CA THR A 40 -3.81 8.33 13.32
C THR A 40 -3.65 9.63 12.51
N GLY A 41 -4.71 10.06 11.80
CA GLY A 41 -4.63 11.18 10.86
C GLY A 41 -3.80 10.89 9.61
N GLU A 42 -3.28 9.67 9.47
CA GLU A 42 -2.61 9.21 8.25
C GLU A 42 -3.65 8.65 7.29
N TRP A 43 -4.43 9.55 6.68
CA TRP A 43 -4.99 9.28 5.35
C TRP A 43 -3.87 8.67 4.50
N PRO A 44 -4.13 7.65 3.66
CA PRO A 44 -3.09 6.99 2.89
C PRO A 44 -2.29 8.07 2.18
N ARG A 45 -1.05 8.30 2.65
CA ARG A 45 -0.18 9.32 2.08
C ARG A 45 -0.13 8.98 0.61
N LEU A 46 -0.72 9.85 -0.22
CA LEU A 46 -0.68 9.64 -1.66
C LEU A 46 0.79 9.45 -2.01
N PRO A 47 1.13 8.39 -2.77
CA PRO A 47 2.50 8.11 -3.13
C PRO A 47 3.13 9.39 -3.67
N PRO A 48 4.23 9.88 -3.07
CA PRO A 48 4.86 11.11 -3.51
C PRO A 48 5.38 10.93 -4.94
N PRO A 49 5.74 12.03 -5.63
CA PRO A 49 6.36 11.93 -6.94
C PRO A 49 7.63 11.08 -6.90
N ALA A 50 7.90 10.39 -8.00
CA ALA A 50 9.14 9.64 -8.14
C ALA A 50 10.36 10.56 -8.08
N ALA A 51 11.48 10.06 -7.55
CA ALA A 51 12.73 10.79 -7.57
C ALA A 51 13.14 11.12 -9.01
N LYS A 52 13.53 12.37 -9.29
CA LYS A 52 13.86 12.81 -10.66
C LYS A 52 14.98 11.98 -11.28
N GLU A 53 15.94 11.56 -10.46
CA GLU A 53 17.05 10.70 -10.88
C GLU A 53 16.58 9.28 -11.20
N ALA A 54 15.59 8.75 -10.49
CA ALA A 54 15.01 7.44 -10.78
C ALA A 54 14.25 7.43 -12.11
N VAL A 55 13.60 8.55 -12.46
CA VAL A 55 12.89 8.72 -13.74
C VAL A 55 13.86 8.82 -14.91
N LYS A 56 15.00 9.53 -14.75
CA LYS A 56 16.03 9.64 -15.80
C LYS A 56 16.71 8.31 -16.11
N ASN A 57 16.85 7.44 -15.11
CA ASN A 57 17.50 6.13 -15.24
C ASN A 57 16.57 5.04 -15.81
N LEU A 58 15.36 5.39 -16.29
CA LEU A 58 14.47 4.43 -16.92
C LEU A 58 15.01 4.00 -18.28
N ASN A 59 14.81 2.72 -18.60
CA ASN A 59 15.27 2.16 -19.86
C ASN A 59 14.38 2.65 -21.01
N GLU A 60 14.97 3.34 -21.98
CA GLU A 60 14.32 3.63 -23.25
C GLU A 60 14.53 2.46 -24.22
N ILE A 61 13.43 1.96 -24.77
CA ILE A 61 13.41 0.89 -25.77
C ILE A 61 12.71 1.39 -27.03
N VAL A 62 13.11 0.86 -28.18
CA VAL A 62 12.40 1.06 -29.45
C VAL A 62 11.49 -0.14 -29.65
N ILE A 63 10.23 0.10 -30.01
CA ILE A 63 9.27 -0.97 -30.25
C ILE A 63 9.33 -1.36 -31.72
N ASP A 64 9.55 -2.65 -31.99
CA ASP A 64 9.60 -3.17 -33.36
C ASP A 64 8.23 -3.65 -33.87
N ASN A 65 7.27 -3.94 -32.98
CA ASN A 65 5.98 -4.54 -33.31
C ASN A 65 4.77 -3.74 -32.79
N ASP A 66 3.77 -3.57 -33.65
CA ASP A 66 2.54 -2.79 -33.41
C ASP A 66 1.51 -3.45 -32.47
N THR A 67 1.85 -4.58 -31.85
CA THR A 67 0.89 -5.42 -31.11
C THR A 67 0.70 -4.99 -29.65
N THR A 68 1.49 -4.04 -29.17
CA THR A 68 1.41 -3.55 -27.78
C THR A 68 0.70 -2.20 -27.72
N ASN A 69 -0.10 -2.02 -26.67
CA ASN A 69 -0.81 -0.77 -26.42
C ASN A 69 -0.31 -0.15 -25.13
N CYS A 70 -0.23 1.19 -25.10
CA CYS A 70 0.08 1.91 -23.87
C CYS A 70 -1.17 1.94 -22.96
N PRO A 71 -1.11 1.42 -21.73
CA PRO A 71 -2.27 1.36 -20.84
C PRO A 71 -2.71 2.72 -20.28
N ILE A 72 -1.90 3.77 -20.44
CA ILE A 72 -2.24 5.14 -19.98
C ILE A 72 -3.10 5.86 -21.01
N CYS A 73 -2.70 5.86 -22.29
CA CYS A 73 -3.40 6.57 -23.36
C CYS A 73 -4.25 5.65 -24.26
N LEU A 74 -4.18 4.33 -24.04
CA LEU A 74 -4.88 3.28 -24.77
C LEU A 74 -4.57 3.22 -26.28
N LYS A 75 -3.51 3.89 -26.73
CA LYS A 75 -3.04 3.89 -28.12
C LYS A 75 -2.04 2.74 -28.36
N ALA A 76 -2.10 2.14 -29.55
CA ALA A 76 -1.08 1.21 -30.03
C ALA A 76 0.26 1.94 -30.24
N PHE A 77 1.35 1.22 -30.00
CA PHE A 77 2.68 1.67 -30.41
C PHE A 77 2.88 1.37 -31.90
N ASN A 78 3.60 2.22 -32.63
CA ASN A 78 4.02 1.92 -34.00
C ASN A 78 5.46 1.39 -34.02
N SER A 79 5.81 0.62 -35.05
CA SER A 79 7.19 0.22 -35.33
C SER A 79 8.12 1.43 -35.43
N GLY A 80 9.15 1.46 -34.59
CA GLY A 80 10.10 2.56 -34.48
C GLY A 80 9.77 3.61 -33.42
N ASP A 81 8.63 3.51 -32.74
CA ASP A 81 8.29 4.42 -31.64
C ASP A 81 9.17 4.17 -30.41
N LYS A 82 9.53 5.28 -29.75
CA LYS A 82 10.23 5.24 -28.46
C LYS A 82 9.24 4.92 -27.35
N ALA A 83 9.58 3.94 -26.53
CA ALA A 83 8.85 3.60 -25.34
C ALA A 83 9.78 3.51 -24.12
N THR A 84 9.25 3.84 -22.96
CA THR A 84 9.98 3.74 -21.69
C THR A 84 9.55 2.46 -20.98
N LYS A 85 10.53 1.65 -20.60
CA LYS A 85 10.34 0.41 -19.85
C LYS A 85 10.64 0.63 -18.37
N MET A 86 9.64 0.35 -17.54
CA MET A 86 9.75 0.38 -16.08
C MET A 86 10.55 -0.83 -15.56
N PRO A 87 11.16 -0.76 -14.36
CA PRO A 87 11.88 -1.88 -13.74
C PRO A 87 10.98 -3.12 -13.48
N CYS A 88 9.67 -2.93 -13.42
CA CYS A 88 8.68 -4.01 -13.36
C CYS A 88 8.32 -4.63 -14.73
N ASN A 89 9.09 -4.33 -15.78
CA ASN A 89 8.92 -4.78 -17.17
C ASN A 89 7.70 -4.23 -17.95
N HIS A 90 6.94 -3.30 -17.39
CA HIS A 90 5.83 -2.65 -18.10
C HIS A 90 6.31 -1.52 -19.01
N VAL A 91 5.70 -1.37 -20.18
CA VAL A 91 6.11 -0.45 -21.25
C VAL A 91 5.06 0.63 -21.49
N PHE A 92 5.50 1.87 -21.64
CA PHE A 92 4.64 3.04 -21.79
C PHE A 92 5.25 4.05 -22.77
N HIS A 93 4.44 4.94 -23.33
CA HIS A 93 4.98 6.11 -24.03
C HIS A 93 5.77 6.99 -23.04
N PRO A 94 6.91 7.57 -23.46
CA PRO A 94 7.74 8.43 -22.62
C PRO A 94 6.93 9.62 -22.08
N ALA A 95 6.15 10.29 -22.92
CA ALA A 95 5.31 11.40 -22.46
C ALA A 95 4.28 10.95 -21.41
N CYS A 96 3.64 9.80 -21.61
CA CYS A 96 2.59 9.30 -20.70
C CYS A 96 3.17 8.94 -19.33
N ILE A 97 4.26 8.18 -19.28
CA ILE A 97 4.84 7.72 -18.02
C ILE A 97 5.51 8.86 -17.25
N LEU A 98 6.14 9.83 -17.93
CA LEU A 98 6.71 11.00 -17.27
C LEU A 98 5.64 11.83 -16.55
N THR A 99 4.50 12.10 -17.20
CA THR A 99 3.38 12.83 -16.56
C THR A 99 2.76 12.09 -15.38
N TRP A 100 2.83 10.75 -15.39
CA TRP A 100 2.34 9.92 -14.30
C TRP A 100 3.31 9.92 -13.11
N LEU A 101 4.61 9.77 -13.39
CA LEU A 101 5.67 9.71 -12.39
C LEU A 101 5.91 11.04 -11.67
N ASP A 102 5.54 12.15 -12.31
CA ASP A 102 5.53 13.48 -11.70
C ASP A 102 4.43 13.66 -10.64
N LYS A 103 3.40 12.80 -10.66
CA LYS A 103 2.31 12.82 -9.67
C LYS A 103 2.43 11.73 -8.63
N THR A 104 2.88 10.54 -9.02
CA THR A 104 2.96 9.35 -8.16
C THR A 104 4.17 8.51 -8.50
N ASN A 105 4.80 7.86 -7.52
CA ASN A 105 5.95 6.98 -7.76
C ASN A 105 5.59 5.54 -8.18
N SER A 106 4.33 5.23 -8.48
CA SER A 106 3.89 3.86 -8.70
C SER A 106 3.62 3.55 -10.17
N CYS A 107 3.86 2.30 -10.59
CA CYS A 107 3.51 1.83 -11.92
C CYS A 107 1.98 1.77 -12.09
N PRO A 108 1.40 2.35 -13.16
CA PRO A 108 -0.05 2.31 -13.41
C PRO A 108 -0.63 0.88 -13.53
N PHE A 109 0.19 -0.09 -13.93
CA PHE A 109 -0.27 -1.45 -14.20
C PHE A 109 -0.16 -2.37 -12.98
N CYS A 110 1.02 -2.43 -12.35
CA CYS A 110 1.30 -3.38 -11.27
C CYS A 110 1.52 -2.74 -9.90
N ARG A 111 1.39 -1.41 -9.79
CA ARG A 111 1.64 -0.63 -8.55
C ARG A 111 3.05 -0.78 -7.97
N TYR A 112 4.01 -1.27 -8.75
CA TYR A 112 5.41 -1.28 -8.34
C TYR A 112 5.90 0.15 -8.08
N GLU A 113 6.45 0.39 -6.90
CA GLU A 113 6.87 1.72 -6.45
C GLU A 113 8.35 1.98 -6.73
N LEU A 114 8.63 3.11 -7.39
CA LEU A 114 9.96 3.68 -7.54
C LEU A 114 10.41 4.41 -6.26
N PRO A 115 11.73 4.59 -6.07
CA PRO A 115 12.24 5.42 -4.99
C PRO A 115 11.82 6.89 -5.16
N THR A 116 11.63 7.57 -4.04
CA THR A 116 11.16 8.96 -3.93
C THR A 116 12.18 9.82 -3.21
N ASP A 117 12.15 11.14 -3.44
CA ASP A 117 13.02 12.10 -2.74
C ASP A 117 12.50 12.44 -1.32
N ASN A 118 11.37 11.87 -0.90
CA ASN A 118 10.75 12.13 0.41
C ASN A 118 11.25 11.13 1.45
N GLU A 119 12.14 11.59 2.34
CA GLU A 119 12.73 10.77 3.41
C GLU A 119 11.68 10.14 4.33
N GLY A 120 10.61 10.88 4.66
CA GLY A 120 9.53 10.40 5.52
C GLY A 120 8.74 9.26 4.88
N TYR A 121 8.50 9.33 3.57
CA TYR A 121 7.83 8.27 2.83
C TYR A 121 8.69 7.00 2.73
N GLU A 122 9.99 7.14 2.43
CA GLU A 122 10.92 6.00 2.37
C GLU A 122 11.11 5.33 3.73
N ALA A 123 11.17 6.11 4.82
CA ALA A 123 11.21 5.60 6.18
C ALA A 123 9.95 4.78 6.52
N PHE A 124 8.76 5.35 6.24
CA PHE A 124 7.48 4.67 6.43
C PHE A 124 7.40 3.36 5.62
N LYS A 125 7.81 3.39 4.35
CA LYS A 125 7.85 2.21 3.48
C LYS A 125 8.74 1.11 4.04
N LYS A 126 9.92 1.47 4.55
CA LYS A 126 10.87 0.54 5.17
C LYS A 126 10.31 -0.07 6.45
N GLU A 127 9.66 0.73 7.29
CA GLU A 127 9.01 0.27 8.50
C GLU A 127 7.86 -0.71 8.21
N LYS A 128 6.98 -0.37 7.27
CA LYS A 128 5.89 -1.25 6.82
C LYS A 128 6.42 -2.59 6.32
N LYS A 129 7.47 -2.60 5.50
CA LYS A 129 8.10 -3.83 5.02
C LYS A 129 8.66 -4.68 6.17
N ARG A 130 9.31 -4.05 7.15
CA ARG A 130 9.81 -4.75 8.36
C ARG A 130 8.68 -5.33 9.21
N ALA A 131 7.56 -4.63 9.33
CA ALA A 131 6.39 -5.12 10.06
C ALA A 131 5.79 -6.36 9.40
N VAL A 132 5.65 -6.35 8.06
CA VAL A 132 5.20 -7.53 7.29
C VAL A 132 6.14 -8.70 7.50
N GLN A 133 7.46 -8.49 7.34
CA GLN A 133 8.45 -9.55 7.57
C GLN A 133 8.36 -10.13 8.98
N ARG A 134 8.26 -9.29 10.02
CA ARG A 134 8.11 -9.77 11.40
C ARG A 134 6.87 -10.65 11.57
N LYS A 135 5.76 -10.32 10.90
CA LYS A 135 4.55 -11.13 10.95
C LYS A 135 4.76 -12.49 10.26
N GLU A 136 5.40 -12.50 9.10
CA GLU A 136 5.75 -13.74 8.38
C GLU A 136 6.71 -14.62 9.19
N ASP A 137 7.71 -14.03 9.84
CA ASP A 137 8.65 -14.75 10.70
C ASP A 137 7.92 -15.37 11.91
N ILE A 138 7.02 -14.61 12.57
CA ILE A 138 6.18 -15.12 13.66
C ILE A 138 5.30 -16.27 13.18
N ASP A 139 4.66 -16.13 12.03
CA ASP A 139 3.81 -17.18 11.45
C ASP A 139 4.63 -18.45 11.13
N THR A 140 5.83 -18.27 10.59
CA THR A 140 6.76 -19.37 10.32
C THR A 140 7.17 -20.10 11.61
N LEU A 141 7.46 -19.35 12.69
CA LEU A 141 7.76 -19.92 14.00
C LEU A 141 6.56 -20.69 14.58
N HIS A 142 5.36 -20.11 14.48
CA HIS A 142 4.11 -20.78 14.90
C HIS A 142 3.92 -22.10 14.13
N ASN A 143 4.01 -22.08 12.81
CA ASN A 143 3.84 -23.27 11.97
C ASN A 143 4.89 -24.35 12.26
N SER A 144 6.13 -23.96 12.60
CA SER A 144 7.18 -24.91 12.97
C SER A 144 6.99 -25.55 14.36
N MET A 145 6.26 -24.90 15.26
CA MET A 145 6.04 -25.36 16.65
C MET A 145 4.94 -26.44 16.74
N PHE A 146 4.07 -26.52 15.74
CA PHE A 146 2.95 -27.47 15.66
C PHE A 146 3.14 -28.58 14.61
N SER A 147 4.34 -28.72 14.05
CA SER A 147 4.79 -29.84 13.19
C SER A 147 5.58 -30.86 13.99
#